data_AF-A0A6I5VJ73-F1
#
_entry.id   AF-A0A6I5VJ73-F1
#
_cell.length_a   1.000
_cell.length_b   1.000
_cell.length_c   1.000
_cell.angle_alpha   90.00
_cell.angle_beta   90.00
_cell.angle_gamma   90.00
#
_symmetry.space_group_name_H-M   'P 1'
#
loop_
_entity.id
_entity.type
_entity.pdbx_description
1 polymer ?
#
loop_
_entity_poly.entity_id
_entity_poly.type
_entity_poly.pdbx_seq_one_letter_code
_entity_poly.pdbx_strand_id
1 'polypeptide(L)'
;MTFTWSNLIERATSVVDGRYTTTDWSTVDVLSFDRHIIADADASGITLVRDTLTERFTGGIDGDGRAEHIRHLRPDGSNTFVGIERVTAVIDGRLGSFSLTCHGTTATDGVVHGFWRVIPGSGANGLATLHGVGEFIARQQPDGHFQAKDCFTHWYGQDDDAANCSVEFTID
;
A
#
# COMPACT_ATOMS: atom_id res chain seq x y z
N MET A 1 -19.29 -12.15 16.98
CA MET A 1 -18.88 -11.46 18.21
C MET A 1 -18.42 -10.07 17.81
N THR A 2 -19.07 -9.03 18.31
CA THR A 2 -18.82 -7.64 17.90
C THR A 2 -17.84 -7.04 18.90
N PHE A 3 -16.60 -6.78 18.48
CA PHE A 3 -15.63 -6.10 19.32
C PHE A 3 -15.57 -4.62 18.91
N THR A 4 -16.03 -3.75 19.81
CA THR A 4 -15.89 -2.30 19.72
C THR A 4 -14.50 -1.95 20.23
N TRP A 5 -13.59 -1.54 19.35
CA TRP A 5 -12.23 -1.12 19.72
C TRP A 5 -12.20 0.40 19.90
N SER A 6 -12.17 0.83 21.16
CA SER A 6 -11.90 2.22 21.53
C SER A 6 -10.39 2.49 21.46
N ASN A 7 -9.99 3.34 20.52
CA ASN A 7 -8.82 4.25 20.54
C ASN A 7 -7.44 3.77 21.05
N LEU A 8 -7.12 2.49 20.94
CA LEU A 8 -5.74 1.98 21.06
C LEU A 8 -5.35 1.35 19.72
N ILE A 9 -4.49 2.03 18.96
CA ILE A 9 -3.78 1.42 17.82
C ILE A 9 -2.71 0.53 18.47
N GLU A 10 -2.98 -0.77 18.57
CA GLU A 10 -2.16 -1.73 19.31
C GLU A 10 -0.89 -2.09 18.54
N ARG A 11 0.16 -1.28 18.64
CA ARG A 11 1.48 -1.56 18.05
C ARG A 11 2.00 -2.94 18.47
N ALA A 12 2.17 -3.84 17.51
CA ALA A 12 2.84 -5.11 17.76
C ALA A 12 4.32 -4.99 17.40
N THR A 13 5.21 -5.24 18.35
CA THR A 13 6.65 -5.39 18.07
C THR A 13 6.99 -6.87 18.04
N SER A 14 7.63 -7.33 16.96
CA SER A 14 8.07 -8.71 16.80
C SER A 14 9.53 -8.75 16.39
N VAL A 15 10.14 -9.95 16.39
CA VAL A 15 11.48 -10.16 15.87
C VAL A 15 11.38 -11.09 14.66
N VAL A 16 11.71 -10.58 13.48
CA VAL A 16 11.80 -11.37 12.24
C VAL A 16 13.26 -11.37 11.80
N ASP A 17 13.86 -12.55 11.62
CA ASP A 17 15.28 -12.72 11.27
C ASP A 17 16.25 -11.95 12.18
N GLY A 18 15.94 -11.87 13.48
CA GLY A 18 16.76 -11.16 14.47
C GLY A 18 16.59 -9.63 14.47
N ARG A 19 15.67 -9.08 13.68
CA ARG A 19 15.39 -7.64 13.61
C ARG A 19 14.14 -7.28 14.40
N TYR A 20 14.22 -6.23 15.20
CA TYR A 20 13.03 -5.63 15.80
C TYR A 20 12.18 -5.00 14.69
N THR A 21 11.00 -5.55 14.50
CA THR A 21 9.98 -5.07 13.58
C THR A 21 8.85 -4.45 14.36
N THR A 22 8.29 -3.36 13.84
CA THR A 22 7.09 -2.72 14.38
C THR A 22 5.98 -2.84 13.35
N THR A 23 4.81 -3.31 13.80
CA THR A 23 3.59 -3.34 13.01
C THR A 23 2.64 -2.27 13.52
N ASP A 24 2.24 -1.39 12.61
CA ASP A 24 1.25 -0.35 12.85
C ASP A 24 0.09 -0.45 11.83
N TRP A 25 -0.98 0.28 12.10
CA TRP A 25 -2.16 0.40 11.24
C TRP A 25 -2.43 1.86 10.95
N SER A 26 -2.94 2.10 9.75
CA SER A 26 -3.31 3.42 9.26
C SER A 26 -4.64 3.33 8.51
N THR A 27 -5.35 4.45 8.50
CA THR A 27 -6.38 4.72 7.50
C THR A 27 -5.74 5.47 6.35
N VAL A 28 -6.15 5.17 5.12
CA VAL A 28 -5.69 5.85 3.91
C VAL A 28 -6.90 6.40 3.18
N ASP A 29 -7.01 7.72 3.12
CA ASP A 29 -8.06 8.41 2.39
C ASP A 29 -7.57 8.81 1.00
N VAL A 30 -8.24 8.35 -0.05
CA VAL A 30 -7.95 8.76 -1.43
C VAL A 30 -8.56 10.13 -1.67
N LEU A 31 -7.70 11.15 -1.72
CA LEU A 31 -8.09 12.55 -1.86
C LEU A 31 -8.40 12.91 -3.33
N SER A 32 -7.66 12.33 -4.26
CA SER A 32 -7.93 12.46 -5.69
C SER A 32 -7.66 11.16 -6.41
N PHE A 33 -8.44 10.93 -7.46
CA PHE A 33 -8.37 9.75 -8.30
C PHE A 33 -8.61 10.18 -9.75
N ASP A 34 -7.60 10.03 -10.59
CA ASP A 34 -7.67 10.30 -12.02
C ASP A 34 -7.37 9.01 -12.79
N ARG A 35 -8.27 8.64 -13.71
CA ARG A 35 -8.12 7.44 -14.54
C ARG A 35 -7.88 7.84 -15.97
N HIS A 36 -6.81 7.29 -16.54
CA HIS A 36 -6.45 7.42 -17.93
C HIS A 36 -6.50 6.07 -18.65
N ILE A 37 -7.17 5.99 -19.79
CA ILE A 37 -7.16 4.80 -20.65
C ILE A 37 -5.84 4.79 -21.44
N ILE A 38 -5.02 3.76 -21.23
CA ILE A 38 -3.76 3.55 -21.96
C ILE A 38 -4.04 2.83 -23.28
N ALA A 39 -4.89 1.81 -23.23
CA ALA A 39 -5.36 1.09 -24.40
C ALA A 39 -6.83 0.71 -24.20
N ASP A 40 -7.64 1.02 -25.22
CA ASP A 40 -9.05 0.64 -25.29
C ASP A 40 -9.23 -0.89 -25.24
N ALA A 41 -10.47 -1.32 -25.01
CA ALA A 41 -10.83 -2.73 -25.00
C ALA A 41 -10.48 -3.42 -26.33
N ASP A 42 -9.74 -4.53 -26.24
CA ASP A 42 -9.52 -5.42 -27.39
C ASP A 42 -10.66 -6.46 -27.52
N ALA A 43 -10.46 -7.50 -28.35
CA ALA A 43 -11.46 -8.55 -28.56
C ALA A 43 -11.81 -9.36 -27.29
N SER A 44 -10.97 -9.32 -26.25
CA SER A 44 -11.25 -9.92 -24.95
C SER A 44 -12.11 -9.04 -24.03
N GLY A 45 -12.32 -7.78 -24.41
CA GLY A 45 -13.02 -6.78 -23.60
C GLY A 45 -12.16 -6.13 -22.51
N ILE A 46 -10.89 -6.51 -22.39
CA ILE A 46 -9.96 -5.99 -21.38
C ILE A 46 -9.44 -4.61 -21.80
N THR A 47 -9.51 -3.64 -20.88
CA THR A 47 -8.94 -2.30 -21.05
C THR A 47 -7.67 -2.16 -20.19
N LEU A 48 -6.64 -1.52 -20.71
CA LEU A 48 -5.48 -1.11 -19.91
C LEU A 48 -5.64 0.33 -19.45
N VAL A 49 -5.56 0.56 -18.15
CA VAL A 49 -5.72 1.89 -17.55
C VAL A 49 -4.57 2.24 -16.63
N ARG A 50 -4.28 3.53 -16.51
CA ARG A 50 -3.45 4.11 -15.46
C ARG A 50 -4.34 4.89 -14.52
N ASP A 51 -4.23 4.62 -13.23
CA ASP A 51 -4.86 5.42 -12.19
C ASP A 51 -3.78 6.20 -11.44
N THR A 52 -3.96 7.51 -11.35
CA THR A 52 -3.15 8.43 -10.55
C THR A 52 -3.92 8.81 -9.29
N LEU A 53 -3.33 8.60 -8.12
CA LEU A 53 -3.97 8.89 -6.84
C LEU A 53 -3.13 9.86 -6.00
N THR A 54 -3.81 10.64 -5.17
CA THR A 54 -3.18 11.33 -4.03
C THR A 54 -3.90 10.90 -2.76
N GLU A 55 -3.14 10.58 -1.72
CA GLU A 55 -3.64 9.86 -0.56
C GLU A 55 -3.18 10.51 0.73
N ARG A 56 -4.02 10.45 1.77
CA ARG A 56 -3.67 10.84 3.14
C ARG A 56 -3.61 9.61 4.02
N PHE A 57 -2.45 9.36 4.60
CA PHE A 57 -2.23 8.34 5.61
C PHE A 57 -2.40 8.95 7.01
N THR A 58 -3.15 8.26 7.88
CA THR A 58 -3.33 8.65 9.28
C THR A 58 -3.19 7.43 10.18
N GLY A 59 -2.18 7.41 11.05
CA GLY A 59 -1.93 6.32 12.00
C GLY A 59 -0.44 5.96 12.05
N GLY A 60 -0.13 4.68 11.81
CA GLY A 60 1.25 4.16 11.76
C GLY A 60 2.15 4.86 10.76
N ILE A 61 1.60 5.09 9.57
CA ILE A 61 2.11 6.04 8.59
C ILE A 61 1.25 7.29 8.74
N ASP A 62 1.89 8.44 9.02
CA ASP A 62 1.19 9.73 9.09
C ASP A 62 1.81 10.71 8.10
N GLY A 63 1.11 10.97 7.00
CA GLY A 63 1.65 11.73 5.88
C GLY A 63 0.83 11.62 4.60
N ASP A 64 1.43 12.04 3.49
CA ASP A 64 0.75 12.11 2.19
C ASP A 64 1.47 11.25 1.15
N GLY A 65 0.67 10.63 0.28
CA GLY A 65 1.09 9.73 -0.77
C GLY A 65 0.69 10.20 -2.16
N ARG A 66 1.47 9.83 -3.16
CA ARG A 66 1.09 9.88 -4.57
C ARG A 66 1.38 8.55 -5.23
N ALA A 67 0.34 7.90 -5.73
CA ALA A 67 0.43 6.59 -6.38
C ALA A 67 0.17 6.69 -7.89
N GLU A 68 0.85 5.82 -8.63
CA GLU A 68 0.58 5.53 -10.04
C GLU A 68 0.37 4.02 -10.19
N HIS A 69 -0.83 3.61 -10.55
CA HIS A 69 -1.20 2.22 -10.76
C HIS A 69 -1.50 1.95 -12.23
N ILE A 70 -0.96 0.86 -12.78
CA ILE A 70 -1.35 0.31 -14.08
C ILE A 70 -2.25 -0.88 -13.83
N ARG A 71 -3.40 -0.95 -14.51
CA ARG A 71 -4.41 -1.98 -14.30
C ARG A 71 -4.80 -2.70 -15.57
N HIS A 72 -5.08 -3.98 -15.38
CA HIS A 72 -5.80 -4.82 -16.33
C HIS A 72 -7.27 -4.87 -15.89
N LEU A 73 -8.12 -4.06 -16.54
CA LEU A 73 -9.52 -3.87 -16.17
C LEU A 73 -10.44 -4.76 -17.02
N ARG A 74 -11.22 -5.61 -16.35
CA ARG A 74 -12.22 -6.46 -17.01
C ARG A 74 -13.57 -5.75 -17.13
N PRO A 75 -14.44 -6.18 -18.07
CA PRO A 75 -15.78 -5.61 -18.25
C PRO A 75 -16.68 -5.68 -17.01
N ASP A 76 -16.48 -6.67 -16.15
CA ASP A 76 -17.23 -6.86 -14.90
C ASP A 76 -16.74 -5.96 -13.75
N GLY A 77 -15.77 -5.08 -14.01
CA GLY A 77 -15.17 -4.17 -13.04
C GLY A 77 -14.04 -4.79 -12.21
N SER A 78 -13.88 -6.12 -12.23
CA SER A 78 -12.74 -6.76 -11.58
C SER A 78 -11.44 -6.36 -12.27
N ASN A 79 -10.36 -6.25 -11.50
CA ASN A 79 -9.05 -5.92 -12.07
C ASN A 79 -7.90 -6.48 -11.26
N THR A 80 -6.74 -6.55 -11.89
CA THR A 80 -5.45 -6.65 -11.21
C THR A 80 -4.65 -5.40 -11.51
N PHE A 81 -3.80 -5.01 -10.58
CA PHE A 81 -3.00 -3.80 -10.72
C PHE A 81 -1.62 -3.96 -10.11
N VAL A 82 -0.70 -3.16 -10.64
CA VAL A 82 0.65 -2.95 -10.12
C VAL A 82 0.96 -1.46 -10.13
N GLY A 83 1.88 -1.00 -9.29
CA GLY A 83 2.26 0.41 -9.29
C GLY A 83 3.36 0.76 -8.32
N ILE A 84 3.62 2.07 -8.27
CA ILE A 84 4.56 2.67 -7.33
C ILE A 84 3.86 3.83 -6.65
N GLU A 85 4.10 3.96 -5.35
CA GLU A 85 3.67 5.10 -4.57
C GLU A 85 4.87 5.78 -3.93
N ARG A 86 4.88 7.11 -3.92
CA ARG A 86 5.82 7.89 -3.11
C ARG A 86 5.08 8.49 -1.93
N VAL A 87 5.61 8.24 -0.74
CA VAL A 87 5.05 8.68 0.53
C VAL A 87 6.01 9.63 1.21
N THR A 88 5.51 10.76 1.71
CA THR A 88 6.22 11.65 2.63
C THR A 88 5.48 11.64 3.95
N ALA A 89 6.10 11.08 4.98
CA ALA A 89 5.42 10.77 6.22
C ALA A 89 6.34 10.77 7.44
N VAL A 90 5.70 10.72 8.60
CA VAL A 90 6.30 10.35 9.88
C VAL A 90 6.00 8.88 10.15
N ILE A 91 7.04 8.09 10.41
CA ILE A 91 6.94 6.71 10.88
C ILE A 91 7.79 6.58 12.13
N ASP A 92 7.17 6.13 13.22
CA ASP A 92 7.82 6.00 14.53
C ASP A 92 8.63 7.25 14.96
N GLY A 93 8.01 8.42 14.77
CA GLY A 93 8.59 9.72 15.10
C GLY A 93 9.67 10.23 14.13
N ARG A 94 9.97 9.50 13.05
CA ARG A 94 10.98 9.87 12.05
C ARG A 94 10.32 10.45 10.81
N LEU A 95 10.63 11.70 10.48
CA LEU A 95 10.16 12.36 9.27
C LEU A 95 11.07 12.02 8.08
N GLY A 96 10.47 11.66 6.96
CA GLY A 96 11.17 11.45 5.70
C GLY A 96 10.23 11.11 4.56
N SER A 97 10.79 10.50 3.52
CA SER A 97 10.02 9.98 2.39
C SER A 97 10.57 8.63 1.97
N PHE A 98 9.75 7.82 1.30
CA PHE A 98 10.13 6.53 0.74
C PHE A 98 9.21 6.20 -0.44
N SER A 99 9.52 5.14 -1.18
CA SER A 99 8.64 4.62 -2.22
C SER A 99 8.21 3.19 -1.93
N LEU A 100 6.96 2.89 -2.24
CA LEU A 100 6.36 1.56 -2.17
C LEU A 100 6.22 1.01 -3.59
N THR A 101 6.46 -0.29 -3.75
CA THR A 101 5.80 -1.07 -4.80
C THR A 101 4.43 -1.48 -4.31
N CYS A 102 3.47 -1.54 -5.23
CA CYS A 102 2.11 -1.94 -4.97
C CYS A 102 1.68 -2.99 -5.99
N HIS A 103 0.99 -4.04 -5.54
CA HIS A 103 0.22 -4.91 -6.42
C HIS A 103 -1.04 -5.39 -5.71
N GLY A 104 -2.06 -5.77 -6.48
CA GLY A 104 -3.30 -6.25 -5.88
C GLY A 104 -4.39 -6.59 -6.89
N THR A 105 -5.55 -6.89 -6.35
CA THR A 105 -6.76 -7.20 -7.13
C THR A 105 -7.95 -6.40 -6.63
N THR A 106 -8.92 -6.20 -7.51
CA THR A 106 -10.25 -5.69 -7.17
C THR A 106 -11.26 -6.75 -7.57
N ALA A 107 -12.08 -7.17 -6.61
CA ALA A 107 -13.17 -8.09 -6.83
C ALA A 107 -14.37 -7.38 -7.50
N THR A 108 -15.31 -8.15 -8.04
CA THR A 108 -16.51 -7.62 -8.72
C THR A 108 -17.46 -6.86 -7.79
N ASP A 109 -17.35 -7.06 -6.48
CA ASP A 109 -18.06 -6.30 -5.45
C ASP A 109 -17.37 -4.97 -5.08
N GLY A 110 -16.29 -4.61 -5.78
CA GLY A 110 -15.56 -3.36 -5.62
C GLY A 110 -14.51 -3.39 -4.51
N VAL A 111 -14.29 -4.53 -3.87
CA VAL A 111 -13.29 -4.65 -2.79
C VAL A 111 -11.91 -4.78 -3.37
N VAL A 112 -11.00 -3.94 -2.89
CA VAL A 112 -9.59 -3.98 -3.26
C VAL A 112 -8.81 -4.69 -2.16
N HIS A 113 -7.97 -5.64 -2.56
CA HIS A 113 -6.92 -6.23 -1.74
C HIS A 113 -5.59 -5.91 -2.38
N GLY A 114 -4.65 -5.39 -1.61
CA GLY A 114 -3.32 -5.10 -2.13
C GLY A 114 -2.21 -5.26 -1.11
N PHE A 115 -1.00 -5.32 -1.66
CA PHE A 115 0.24 -5.53 -0.94
C PHE A 115 1.20 -4.41 -1.29
N TRP A 116 1.90 -3.94 -0.27
CA TRP A 116 2.95 -2.94 -0.36
C TRP A 116 4.28 -3.50 0.07
N ARG A 117 5.35 -3.02 -0.56
CA ARG A 117 6.72 -3.23 -0.10
C ARG A 117 7.54 -1.98 -0.32
N VAL A 118 8.24 -1.54 0.71
CA VAL A 118 9.22 -0.45 0.60
C VAL A 118 10.29 -0.87 -0.41
N ILE A 119 10.52 -0.01 -1.39
CA ILE A 119 11.60 -0.19 -2.36
C ILE A 119 12.92 0.00 -1.60
N PRO A 120 13.81 -1.00 -1.56
CA PRO A 120 15.09 -0.87 -0.87
C PRO A 120 15.88 0.35 -1.35
N GLY A 121 16.50 1.07 -0.42
CA GLY A 121 17.26 2.29 -0.70
C GLY A 121 16.43 3.50 -1.16
N SER A 122 15.09 3.43 -1.18
CA SER A 122 14.23 4.56 -1.59
C SER A 122 13.99 5.59 -0.49
N GLY A 123 14.33 5.25 0.75
CA GLY A 123 14.16 6.09 1.92
C GLY A 123 15.02 7.36 1.88
N ALA A 124 14.52 8.44 2.47
CA ALA A 124 15.24 9.69 2.65
C ALA A 124 15.08 10.25 4.07
N ASN A 125 16.06 11.06 4.51
CA ASN A 125 16.09 11.70 5.83
C ASN A 125 15.95 10.69 6.98
N GLY A 126 14.98 10.90 7.89
CA GLY A 126 14.75 10.00 9.02
C GLY A 126 14.33 8.58 8.61
N LEU A 127 13.95 8.39 7.34
CA LEU A 127 13.52 7.13 6.75
C LEU A 127 14.56 6.49 5.81
N ALA A 128 15.81 6.99 5.78
CA ALA A 128 16.84 6.55 4.83
C ALA A 128 17.11 5.03 4.83
N THR A 129 16.97 4.37 5.98
CA THR A 129 17.21 2.93 6.16
C THR A 129 15.92 2.15 6.42
N LEU A 130 14.76 2.72 6.04
CA LEU A 130 13.46 2.10 6.22
C LEU A 130 13.31 0.90 5.30
N HIS A 131 12.85 -0.20 5.88
CA HIS A 131 12.32 -1.36 5.17
C HIS A 131 10.90 -1.62 5.68
N GLY A 132 10.07 -2.25 4.86
CA GLY A 132 8.73 -2.61 5.29
C GLY A 132 7.91 -3.31 4.24
N VAL A 133 6.88 -3.98 4.71
CA VAL A 133 5.85 -4.64 3.93
C VAL A 133 4.50 -4.31 4.54
N GLY A 134 3.46 -4.21 3.71
CA GLY A 134 2.12 -3.97 4.20
C GLY A 134 1.07 -4.65 3.35
N GLU A 135 -0.12 -4.75 3.94
CA GLU A 135 -1.33 -5.20 3.26
C GLU A 135 -2.39 -4.14 3.47
N PHE A 136 -3.27 -3.94 2.49
CA PHE A 136 -4.39 -3.04 2.61
C PHE A 136 -5.67 -3.62 2.03
N ILE A 137 -6.79 -3.19 2.59
CA ILE A 137 -8.12 -3.43 2.05
C ILE A 137 -8.77 -2.07 1.81
N ALA A 138 -9.16 -1.80 0.57
CA ALA A 138 -9.84 -0.56 0.20
C ALA A 138 -11.27 -0.80 -0.31
N ARG A 139 -12.15 0.16 -0.02
CA ARG A 139 -13.54 0.19 -0.50
C ARG A 139 -13.94 1.61 -0.82
N GLN A 140 -14.84 1.75 -1.78
CA GLN A 140 -15.53 3.02 -2.00
C GLN A 140 -16.53 3.24 -0.85
N GLN A 141 -16.47 4.43 -0.26
CA GLN A 141 -17.39 4.89 0.77
C GLN A 141 -18.70 5.39 0.14
N PRO A 142 -19.80 5.48 0.90
CA PRO A 142 -21.10 5.91 0.37
C PRO A 142 -21.12 7.30 -0.28
N ASP A 143 -20.20 8.18 0.08
CA ASP A 143 -20.01 9.51 -0.49
C ASP A 143 -19.10 9.52 -1.75
N GLY A 144 -18.61 8.36 -2.17
CA GLY A 144 -17.91 8.15 -3.42
C GLY A 144 -16.39 8.16 -3.35
N HIS A 145 -15.76 8.57 -2.23
CA HIS A 145 -14.30 8.48 -2.09
C HIS A 145 -13.86 7.05 -1.76
N PHE A 146 -12.61 6.70 -2.07
CA PHE A 146 -12.04 5.43 -1.63
C PHE A 146 -11.32 5.62 -0.31
N GLN A 147 -11.50 4.66 0.60
CA GLN A 147 -10.73 4.58 1.84
C GLN A 147 -10.16 3.18 1.97
N ALA A 148 -8.91 3.10 2.40
CA ALA A 148 -8.27 1.86 2.79
C ALA A 148 -7.97 1.81 4.28
N LYS A 149 -7.85 0.59 4.79
CA LYS A 149 -7.17 0.30 6.05
C LYS A 149 -5.98 -0.57 5.74
N ASP A 150 -4.84 -0.24 6.32
CA ASP A 150 -3.62 -1.01 6.15
C ASP A 150 -3.12 -1.66 7.45
N CYS A 151 -2.20 -2.59 7.27
CA CYS A 151 -1.33 -3.14 8.29
C CYS A 151 0.09 -3.09 7.73
N PHE A 152 0.97 -2.31 8.33
CA PHE A 152 2.32 -2.05 7.83
C PHE A 152 3.37 -2.48 8.86
N THR A 153 4.17 -3.48 8.49
CA THR A 153 5.28 -3.98 9.28
C THR A 153 6.58 -3.43 8.75
N HIS A 154 7.36 -2.77 9.60
CA HIS A 154 8.56 -2.05 9.19
C HIS A 154 9.71 -2.20 10.19
N TRP A 155 10.92 -1.94 9.70
CA TRP A 155 12.16 -1.95 10.49
C TRP A 155 13.21 -1.05 9.84
N TYR A 156 14.31 -0.81 10.55
CA TYR A 156 15.43 -0.01 10.06
C TYR A 156 16.71 -0.87 10.01
N GLY A 157 17.47 -0.81 8.90
CA GLY A 157 18.71 -1.59 8.72
C GLY A 157 19.49 -1.24 7.45
N GLN A 158 20.75 -1.68 7.33
CA GLN A 158 21.58 -1.47 6.12
C GLN A 158 21.21 -2.41 4.97
N ASP A 159 21.51 -2.01 3.72
CA ASP A 159 21.07 -2.70 2.49
C ASP A 159 21.81 -4.00 2.12
N ASP A 160 22.98 -4.30 2.70
CA ASP A 160 23.73 -5.56 2.47
C ASP A 160 22.92 -6.82 2.89
N ASP A 161 21.80 -6.60 3.55
CA ASP A 161 20.88 -7.56 4.14
C ASP A 161 19.60 -7.79 3.31
N ALA A 162 19.37 -7.03 2.24
CA ALA A 162 18.15 -7.11 1.41
C ALA A 162 18.15 -8.31 0.44
N ALA A 163 19.31 -8.94 0.22
CA ALA A 163 19.46 -10.08 -0.69
C ALA A 163 18.78 -11.37 -0.19
N ASN A 164 18.28 -11.43 1.05
CA ASN A 164 17.76 -12.66 1.66
C ASN A 164 16.28 -12.63 2.07
N CYS A 165 15.56 -11.53 1.86
CA CYS A 165 14.09 -11.51 2.06
C CYS A 165 13.37 -11.92 0.78
N SER A 166 13.53 -13.20 0.39
CA SER A 166 12.62 -13.86 -0.55
C SER A 166 11.33 -14.19 0.21
N VAL A 167 10.34 -13.31 0.11
CA VAL A 167 8.96 -13.73 0.33
C VAL A 167 8.60 -14.55 -0.90
N GLU A 168 8.58 -15.88 -0.77
CA GLU A 168 8.00 -16.75 -1.79
C GLU A 168 6.49 -16.49 -1.81
N PHE A 169 6.04 -15.78 -2.84
CA PHE A 169 4.62 -15.64 -3.13
C PHE A 169 4.19 -16.84 -3.97
N THR A 170 3.45 -17.77 -3.37
CA THR A 170 2.68 -18.74 -4.14
C THR A 170 1.46 -18.02 -4.69
N ILE A 171 1.44 -17.79 -6.00
CA ILE A 171 0.22 -17.45 -6.72
C ILE A 171 -0.42 -18.79 -7.07
N ASP A 172 -1.53 -19.14 -6.39
CA ASP A 172 -2.38 -20.26 -6.79
C ASP A 172 -3.05 -20.01 -8.15
#